data_AF-A0AAX2AF02-F1
#
_entry.id   AF-A0AAX2AF02-F1
#
_cell.length_a   1.000
_cell.length_b   1.000
_cell.length_c   1.000
_cell.angle_alpha   90.00
_cell.angle_beta   90.00
_cell.angle_gamma   90.00
#
_symmetry.space_group_name_H-M   'P 1'
#
loop_
_entity.id
_entity.type
_entity.pdbx_description
1 polymer ?
#
loop_
_entity_poly.entity_id
_entity_poly.type
_entity_poly.pdbx_seq_one_letter_code
_entity_poly.pdbx_strand_id
1 'polypeptide(L)'
;MIDTISLIISKHFLVFLWITTLSLLGGLVGYIRKLKEGRYERFSITELVGDLVISFFIGITTYFICKSAGFDDWLIAGLVGITSHMGTRGLVLIESMVEEYVKRIFKLDSKK
;
A
#
# COMPACT_ATOMS: atom_id res chain seq x y z
N MET A 1 -26.15 -5.05 24.71
CA MET A 1 -24.74 -4.73 25.07
C MET A 1 -23.79 -5.74 24.43
N ILE A 2 -24.03 -7.04 24.59
CA ILE A 2 -23.23 -8.13 23.96
C ILE A 2 -23.33 -8.07 22.42
N ASP A 3 -24.52 -7.82 21.86
CA ASP A 3 -24.71 -7.76 20.40
C ASP A 3 -23.93 -6.61 19.75
N THR A 4 -23.91 -5.43 20.39
CA THR A 4 -23.17 -4.25 19.92
C THR A 4 -21.66 -4.50 19.89
N ILE A 5 -21.13 -5.17 20.93
CA ILE A 5 -19.71 -5.53 21.01
C ILE A 5 -19.36 -6.54 19.91
N SER A 6 -20.20 -7.55 19.69
CA SER A 6 -20.01 -8.54 18.61
C SER A 6 -20.04 -7.91 17.21
N LEU A 7 -20.93 -6.93 17.01
CA LEU A 7 -21.07 -6.21 15.73
C LEU A 7 -19.86 -5.32 15.44
N ILE A 8 -19.32 -4.64 16.47
CA ILE A 8 -18.11 -3.82 16.35
C ILE A 8 -16.91 -4.69 15.99
N ILE A 9 -16.70 -5.80 16.72
CA ILE A 9 -15.58 -6.73 16.48
C ILE A 9 -15.65 -7.28 15.05
N SER A 10 -16.83 -7.72 14.61
CA SER A 10 -17.04 -8.24 13.26
C SER A 10 -16.72 -7.22 12.17
N LYS A 11 -17.13 -5.95 12.37
CA LYS A 11 -16.91 -4.88 11.39
C LYS A 11 -15.43 -4.55 11.23
N HIS A 12 -14.69 -4.44 12.34
CA HIS A 12 -13.24 -4.20 12.29
C HIS A 12 -12.50 -5.37 11.63
N PHE A 13 -12.87 -6.61 11.95
CA PHE A 13 -12.24 -7.78 11.37
C PHE A 13 -12.46 -7.86 9.86
N LEU A 14 -13.68 -7.58 9.38
CA LEU A 14 -13.98 -7.51 7.95
C LEU A 14 -13.13 -6.47 7.23
N VAL A 15 -12.98 -5.27 7.81
CA VAL A 15 -12.18 -4.19 7.22
C VAL A 15 -10.71 -4.60 7.12
N PHE A 16 -10.12 -5.14 8.18
CA PHE A 16 -8.73 -5.64 8.14
C PHE A 16 -8.52 -6.77 7.15
N LEU A 17 -9.49 -7.69 7.06
CA LEU A 17 -9.47 -8.77 6.08
C LEU A 17 -9.48 -8.20 4.66
N TRP A 18 -10.39 -7.26 4.38
CA TRP A 18 -10.50 -6.64 3.06
C TRP A 18 -9.23 -5.87 2.67
N ILE A 19 -8.64 -5.10 3.59
CA ILE A 19 -7.38 -4.38 3.40
C ILE A 19 -6.24 -5.33 3.06
N THR A 20 -6.14 -6.44 3.80
CA THR A 20 -5.09 -7.45 3.60
C THR A 20 -5.25 -8.14 2.25
N THR A 21 -6.46 -8.59 1.92
CA THR A 21 -6.78 -9.24 0.65
C THR A 21 -6.56 -8.30 -0.53
N LEU A 22 -7.02 -7.05 -0.44
CA LEU A 22 -6.82 -6.05 -1.49
C LEU A 22 -5.34 -5.67 -1.65
N SER A 23 -4.58 -5.60 -0.56
CA SER A 23 -3.14 -5.28 -0.65
C SER A 23 -2.35 -6.39 -1.34
N LEU A 24 -2.68 -7.65 -1.03
CA LEU A 24 -2.07 -8.81 -1.67
C LEU A 24 -2.48 -8.92 -3.15
N LEU A 25 -3.77 -8.73 -3.46
CA LEU A 25 -4.27 -8.69 -4.84
C LEU A 25 -3.65 -7.54 -5.64
N GLY A 26 -3.57 -6.35 -5.05
CA GLY A 26 -2.92 -5.18 -5.65
C GLY A 26 -1.47 -5.49 -6.00
N GLY A 27 -0.70 -6.04 -5.05
CA GLY A 27 0.69 -6.44 -5.30
C GLY A 27 0.83 -7.52 -6.38
N LEU A 28 -0.09 -8.50 -6.39
CA LEU A 28 -0.09 -9.56 -7.40
C LEU A 28 -0.39 -9.01 -8.81
N VAL A 29 -1.40 -8.14 -8.95
CA VAL A 29 -1.74 -7.51 -10.24
C VAL A 29 -0.59 -6.60 -10.71
N GLY A 30 0.03 -5.87 -9.78
CA GLY A 30 1.22 -5.06 -10.06
C GLY A 30 2.38 -5.89 -10.58
N TYR A 31 2.64 -7.06 -9.97
CA TYR A 31 3.66 -8.00 -10.43
C TYR A 31 3.34 -8.57 -11.81
N ILE A 32 2.10 -9.01 -12.05
CA ILE A 32 1.64 -9.50 -13.37
C ILE A 32 1.85 -8.43 -14.44
N ARG A 33 1.55 -7.16 -14.14
CA ARG A 33 1.75 -6.05 -15.06
C ARG A 33 3.23 -5.85 -15.41
N LYS A 34 4.13 -5.94 -14.42
CA LYS A 34 5.59 -5.84 -14.64
C LYS A 34 6.12 -7.00 -15.48
N LEU A 35 5.59 -8.20 -15.27
CA LEU A 35 5.91 -9.38 -16.06
C LEU A 35 5.50 -9.18 -17.52
N LYS A 36 4.32 -8.62 -17.77
CA LYS A 36 3.79 -8.33 -19.10
C LYS A 36 4.52 -7.18 -19.81
N GLU A 37 5.01 -6.20 -19.05
CA GLU A 37 5.82 -5.08 -19.55
C GLU A 37 7.28 -5.47 -19.86
N GLY A 38 7.67 -6.75 -19.67
CA GLY A 38 9.04 -7.23 -19.93
C GLY A 38 10.08 -6.70 -18.95
N ARG A 39 9.65 -6.15 -17.80
CA ARG A 39 10.53 -5.54 -16.80
C ARG A 39 11.27 -6.57 -15.95
N TYR A 40 10.77 -7.80 -15.92
CA TYR A 40 11.42 -8.95 -15.31
C TYR A 40 11.73 -9.96 -16.41
N GLU A 41 13.02 -10.21 -16.66
CA GLU A 41 13.45 -11.19 -17.68
C GLU A 41 13.17 -12.63 -17.27
N ARG A 42 12.95 -12.90 -15.97
CA ARG A 42 12.62 -14.23 -15.42
C ARG A 42 11.62 -14.11 -14.28
N PHE A 43 10.67 -15.04 -14.21
CA PHE A 43 9.76 -15.16 -13.06
C PHE A 43 10.55 -15.61 -11.83
N SER A 44 10.78 -14.71 -10.89
CA SER A 44 11.48 -14.98 -9.63
C SER A 44 10.50 -14.95 -8.47
N ILE A 45 10.37 -16.08 -7.77
CA ILE A 45 9.49 -16.20 -6.60
C ILE A 45 9.91 -15.19 -5.52
N THR A 46 11.21 -14.96 -5.36
CA THR A 46 11.77 -14.00 -4.40
C THR A 46 11.29 -12.58 -4.69
N GLU A 47 11.16 -12.23 -5.97
CA GLU A 47 10.78 -10.91 -6.44
C GLU A 47 9.27 -10.70 -6.31
N LEU A 48 8.48 -11.76 -6.57
CA LEU A 48 7.05 -11.79 -6.26
C LEU A 48 6.79 -11.59 -4.76
N VAL A 49 7.50 -12.33 -3.90
CA VAL A 49 7.34 -12.23 -2.44
C VAL A 49 7.76 -10.84 -1.95
N GLY A 50 8.86 -10.30 -2.45
CA GLY A 50 9.29 -8.93 -2.15
C GLY A 50 8.22 -7.89 -2.52
N ASP A 51 7.66 -7.99 -3.74
CA ASP A 51 6.58 -7.11 -4.18
C ASP A 51 5.31 -7.24 -3.33
N LEU A 52 4.93 -8.46 -2.93
CA LEU A 52 3.77 -8.69 -2.08
C LEU A 52 3.97 -8.12 -0.67
N VAL A 53 5.15 -8.30 -0.06
CA VAL A 53 5.47 -7.75 1.26
C VAL A 53 5.46 -6.22 1.23
N ILE A 54 6.03 -5.63 0.19
CA ILE A 54 6.06 -4.17 0.02
C ILE A 54 4.64 -3.62 -0.24
N SER A 55 3.86 -4.28 -1.10
CA SER A 55 2.45 -3.91 -1.34
C SER A 55 1.60 -4.00 -0.07
N PHE A 56 1.84 -5.02 0.76
CA PHE A 56 1.19 -5.17 2.06
C PHE A 56 1.56 -4.03 3.01
N PHE A 57 2.84 -3.68 3.08
CA PHE A 57 3.31 -2.55 3.89
C PHE A 57 2.72 -1.21 3.43
N ILE A 58 2.72 -0.94 2.12
CA ILE A 58 2.12 0.27 1.54
C ILE A 58 0.62 0.32 1.86
N GLY A 59 -0.10 -0.79 1.68
CA GLY A 59 -1.53 -0.86 1.96
C GLY A 59 -1.86 -0.57 3.43
N ILE A 60 -1.12 -1.13 4.38
CA ILE A 60 -1.29 -0.81 5.81
C ILE A 60 -0.98 0.66 6.10
N THR A 61 0.09 1.19 5.50
CA THR A 61 0.48 2.58 5.71
C THR A 61 -0.60 3.53 5.18
N THR A 62 -1.13 3.29 3.98
CA THR A 62 -2.27 4.03 3.41
C THR A 62 -3.48 3.95 4.33
N TYR A 63 -3.80 2.78 4.89
CA TYR A 63 -4.90 2.64 5.84
C TYR A 63 -4.74 3.57 7.04
N PHE A 64 -3.57 3.58 7.70
CA PHE A 64 -3.34 4.42 8.86
C PHE A 64 -3.42 5.92 8.52
N ILE A 65 -2.87 6.32 7.39
CA ILE A 65 -2.92 7.72 6.92
C ILE A 65 -4.37 8.14 6.68
N CYS A 66 -5.13 7.35 5.91
CA CYS A 66 -6.51 7.69 5.59
C CYS A 66 -7.41 7.63 6.82
N LYS A 67 -7.16 6.70 7.75
CA LYS A 67 -7.87 6.64 9.03
C LYS A 67 -7.62 7.88 9.87
N SER A 68 -6.37 8.35 9.94
CA SER A 68 -6.01 9.58 10.65
C SER A 68 -6.66 10.82 10.03
N ALA A 69 -6.93 10.80 8.72
CA ALA A 69 -7.61 11.90 8.02
C ALA A 69 -9.15 11.86 8.16
N GLY A 70 -9.71 10.85 8.84
CA GLY A 70 -11.16 10.75 9.08
C GLY A 70 -11.97 10.25 7.87
N PHE A 71 -11.35 9.56 6.92
CA PHE A 71 -12.06 8.96 5.79
C PHE A 71 -12.93 7.77 6.21
N ASP A 72 -14.00 7.51 5.46
CA ASP A 72 -14.88 6.35 5.65
C ASP A 72 -14.17 5.03 5.31
N ASP A 73 -14.43 3.96 6.08
CA ASP A 73 -13.73 2.68 5.96
C ASP A 73 -13.83 2.06 4.54
N TRP A 74 -14.94 2.27 3.81
CA TRP A 74 -15.08 1.78 2.43
C TRP A 74 -14.18 2.53 1.45
N LEU A 75 -14.04 3.85 1.63
CA LEU A 75 -13.16 4.67 0.82
C LEU A 75 -11.70 4.31 1.08
N ILE A 76 -11.34 4.08 2.36
CA ILE A 76 -10.00 3.63 2.73
C ILE A 76 -9.68 2.31 2.03
N ALA A 77 -10.59 1.34 2.06
CA ALA A 77 -10.39 0.06 1.38
C ALA A 77 -10.10 0.22 -0.12
N GLY A 78 -10.84 1.09 -0.81
CA GLY A 78 -10.58 1.42 -2.21
C GLY A 78 -9.21 2.06 -2.45
N LEU A 79 -8.83 3.03 -1.62
CA LEU A 79 -7.54 3.72 -1.72
C LEU A 79 -6.35 2.79 -1.43
N VAL A 80 -6.49 1.91 -0.45
CA VAL A 80 -5.51 0.85 -0.15
C VAL A 80 -5.31 -0.06 -1.37
N GLY A 81 -6.38 -0.49 -2.02
CA GLY A 81 -6.28 -1.32 -3.23
C GLY A 81 -5.55 -0.62 -4.38
N ILE A 82 -5.83 0.66 -4.60
CA ILE A 82 -5.19 1.45 -5.68
C ILE A 82 -3.71 1.69 -5.38
N THR A 83 -3.37 2.09 -4.15
CA THR A 83 -1.99 2.43 -3.76
C THR A 83 -1.09 1.20 -3.68
N SER A 84 -1.60 0.08 -3.17
CA SER A 84 -0.86 -1.19 -3.08
C SER A 84 -0.52 -1.80 -4.44
N HIS A 85 -1.24 -1.47 -5.52
CA HIS A 85 -0.97 -1.95 -6.87
C HIS A 85 0.43 -1.55 -7.40
N MET A 86 1.04 -0.50 -6.85
CA MET A 86 2.36 -0.05 -7.31
C MET A 86 3.53 -0.93 -6.82
N GLY A 87 3.37 -1.66 -5.71
CA GLY A 87 4.41 -2.53 -5.12
C GLY A 87 5.75 -1.81 -4.90
N THR A 88 6.88 -2.43 -5.28
CA THR A 88 8.22 -1.78 -5.23
C THR A 88 8.27 -0.40 -5.87
N ARG A 89 7.51 -0.11 -6.95
CA ARG A 89 7.51 1.24 -7.55
C ARG A 89 6.90 2.26 -6.60
N GLY A 90 5.90 1.87 -5.82
CA GLY A 90 5.29 2.71 -4.81
C GLY A 90 6.26 3.03 -3.69
N LEU A 91 7.08 2.06 -3.26
CA LEU A 91 8.12 2.29 -2.25
C LEU A 91 9.17 3.29 -2.74
N VAL A 92 9.67 3.11 -3.96
CA VAL A 92 10.62 4.06 -4.59
C VAL A 92 9.99 5.46 -4.72
N LEU A 93 8.70 5.53 -5.05
CA LEU A 93 8.00 6.81 -5.13
C LEU A 93 7.91 7.49 -3.75
N ILE A 94 7.58 6.72 -2.71
CA ILE A 94 7.56 7.22 -1.32
C ILE A 94 8.94 7.70 -0.90
N GLU A 95 10.00 6.94 -1.16
CA GLU A 95 11.38 7.35 -0.89
C GLU A 95 11.69 8.68 -1.58
N SER A 96 11.38 8.81 -2.87
CA SER A 96 11.60 10.07 -3.61
C SER A 96 10.80 11.25 -3.06
N MET A 97 9.56 11.01 -2.63
CA MET A 97 8.72 12.05 -2.00
C MET A 97 9.29 12.48 -0.65
N VAL A 98 9.75 11.54 0.17
CA VAL A 98 10.38 11.83 1.47
C VAL A 98 11.67 12.59 1.26
N GLU A 99 12.52 12.19 0.32
CA GLU A 99 13.73 12.92 -0.02
C GLU A 99 13.45 14.36 -0.46
N GLU A 100 12.45 14.57 -1.33
CA GLU A 100 12.07 15.90 -1.78
C GLU A 100 11.50 16.74 -0.63
N TYR A 101 10.68 16.13 0.23
CA TYR A 101 10.12 16.79 1.41
C TYR A 101 11.20 17.23 2.41
N VAL A 102 12.17 16.35 2.70
CA VAL A 102 13.32 16.67 3.55
C VAL A 102 14.17 17.78 2.94
N LYS A 103 14.44 17.73 1.63
CA LYS A 103 15.18 18.80 0.92
C LYS A 103 14.49 20.16 1.05
N ARG A 104 13.15 20.20 0.95
CA ARG A 104 12.35 21.43 1.12
C ARG A 104 12.43 21.98 2.54
N ILE A 105 12.34 21.13 3.56
CA ILE A 105 12.45 21.55 4.98
C ILE A 105 13.85 22.11 5.27
N PHE A 106 14.90 21.43 4.82
CA PHE A 106 16.27 21.82 5.11
C PHE A 106 16.85 22.87 4.14
N LYS A 107 16.07 23.35 3.15
CA LYS A 107 16.53 24.23 2.05
C LYS A 107 17.88 23.76 1.48
N LEU A 108 18.04 22.45 1.31
CA LEU A 108 19.20 21.91 0.62
C LEU A 108 19.00 22.17 -0.88
N ASP A 109 19.43 23.34 -1.33
CA ASP A 109 19.59 23.66 -2.74
C ASP A 109 20.68 22.75 -3.31
N SER A 110 20.28 21.58 -3.81
CA SER A 110 21.18 20.69 -4.51
C SER A 110 21.40 21.23 -5.91
N LYS A 111 22.29 22.20 -6.02
CA LYS A 111 22.94 22.60 -7.26
C LYS A 111 23.79 21.42 -7.77
N LYS A 112 23.20 20.53 -8.58
CA LYS A 112 23.93 19.73 -9.56
C LYS A 112 23.02 19.12 -10.61
#